data_AF-A0A943K3Y5-F1
#
_entry.id   AF-A0A943K3Y5-F1
#
_cell.length_a   1.000
_cell.length_b   1.000
_cell.length_c   1.000
_cell.angle_alpha   90.00
_cell.angle_beta   90.00
_cell.angle_gamma   90.00
#
_symmetry.space_group_name_H-M   'P 1'
#
loop_
_entity.id
_entity.type
_entity.pdbx_description
1 polymer ?
#
loop_
_entity_poly.entity_id
_entity_poly.type
_entity_poly.pdbx_seq_one_letter_code
_entity_poly.pdbx_strand_id
1 'polypeptide(L)'
;MQFSSVSFTGVVPVRVYIDGREAIDSQNVQKGCRKLIELLAGPLKNNNHAQKIGRHFAQTDKDYNYARAMIGYQCRVYENARPVKKTASNYFRFINKQGRNFLITGPQAEILAQAGKALGLAKSAANMTASKDSFELFTAKKNYSDWINKIISNRVLRMREGYDSATRKNTGNETVLDIFLKSNQKYGKKTFKMEVETIDFKPYGKN
;
A
#
# COMPACT_ATOMS: atom_id res chain seq x y z
N MET A 1 -25.82 17.76 10.68
CA MET A 1 -24.63 16.97 11.07
C MET A 1 -23.70 16.91 9.87
N GLN A 2 -22.56 17.59 9.94
CA GLN A 2 -21.55 17.55 8.88
C GLN A 2 -20.75 16.26 9.05
N PHE A 3 -20.90 15.31 8.13
CA PHE A 3 -19.95 14.21 8.02
C PHE A 3 -18.63 14.83 7.59
N SER A 4 -17.66 14.96 8.49
CA SER A 4 -16.29 15.27 8.08
C SER A 4 -15.85 14.09 7.20
N SER A 5 -15.81 14.28 5.87
CA SER A 5 -15.35 13.24 4.96
C SER A 5 -13.88 13.01 5.22
N VAL A 6 -13.59 11.94 5.97
CA VAL A 6 -12.23 11.52 6.30
C VAL A 6 -11.65 10.92 5.03
N SER A 7 -10.78 11.62 4.33
CA SER A 7 -10.22 11.04 3.11
C SER A 7 -8.81 11.51 2.82
N PHE A 8 -7.88 10.57 2.67
CA PHE A 8 -6.65 10.78 1.91
C PHE A 8 -6.79 10.15 0.52
N THR A 9 -5.87 10.46 -0.39
CA THR A 9 -5.90 10.01 -1.79
C THR A 9 -4.62 9.25 -2.11
N GLY A 10 -4.64 7.94 -1.88
CA GLY A 10 -3.66 7.06 -2.51
C GLY A 10 -2.31 6.90 -1.80
N VAL A 11 -1.98 7.67 -0.75
CA VAL A 11 -0.69 7.55 -0.04
C VAL A 11 -0.87 7.70 1.47
N VAL A 12 -0.42 6.71 2.24
CA VAL A 12 -0.49 6.77 3.70
C VAL A 12 0.79 6.21 4.36
N PRO A 13 1.46 6.96 5.25
CA PRO A 13 2.45 6.42 6.17
C PRO A 13 1.90 5.25 6.98
N VAL A 14 2.71 4.23 7.22
CA VAL A 14 2.28 3.03 7.97
C VAL A 14 3.13 2.77 9.20
N ARG A 15 2.46 2.34 10.27
CA ARG A 15 3.06 1.68 11.44
C ARG A 15 2.51 0.27 11.55
N VAL A 16 3.34 -0.67 11.95
CA VAL A 16 2.95 -2.08 12.07
C VAL A 16 3.13 -2.51 13.51
N TYR A 17 2.10 -3.10 14.10
CA TYR A 17 2.12 -3.65 15.44
C TYR A 17 1.93 -5.16 15.35
N ILE A 18 2.79 -5.92 16.02
CA ILE A 18 2.72 -7.38 16.11
C ILE A 18 2.46 -7.72 17.57
N ASP A 19 1.33 -8.37 17.85
CA ASP A 19 0.91 -8.75 19.21
C ASP A 19 0.98 -7.56 20.20
N GLY A 20 0.50 -6.40 19.73
CA GLY A 20 0.45 -5.14 20.50
C GLY A 20 1.75 -4.33 20.55
N ARG A 21 2.84 -4.80 19.92
CA ARG A 21 4.15 -4.13 19.95
C ARG A 21 4.53 -3.57 18.58
N GLU A 22 5.00 -2.33 18.53
CA GLU A 22 5.44 -1.72 17.27
C GLU A 22 6.67 -2.45 16.71
N ALA A 23 6.59 -2.82 15.43
CA ALA A 23 7.68 -3.41 14.68
C ALA A 23 8.58 -2.31 14.12
N ILE A 24 9.80 -2.22 14.64
CA ILE A 24 10.84 -1.31 14.11
C ILE A 24 11.65 -1.94 12.97
N ASP A 25 11.69 -3.27 12.88
CA ASP A 25 12.39 -3.99 11.84
C ASP A 25 11.68 -3.87 10.49
N SER A 26 12.40 -3.39 9.47
CA SER A 26 11.87 -3.16 8.12
C SER A 26 11.32 -4.43 7.46
N GLN A 27 11.86 -5.62 7.76
CA GLN A 27 11.37 -6.86 7.16
C GLN A 27 10.01 -7.24 7.76
N ASN A 28 9.85 -7.08 9.06
CA ASN A 28 8.58 -7.31 9.76
C ASN A 28 7.51 -6.31 9.34
N VAL A 29 7.86 -5.02 9.21
CA VAL A 29 6.96 -4.01 8.65
C VAL A 29 6.53 -4.39 7.24
N GLN A 30 7.47 -4.78 6.37
CA GLN A 30 7.17 -5.19 5.01
C GLN A 30 6.24 -6.42 4.96
N LYS A 31 6.49 -7.44 5.81
CA LYS A 31 5.61 -8.62 5.92
C LYS A 31 4.20 -8.23 6.36
N GLY A 32 4.08 -7.34 7.33
CA GLY A 32 2.80 -6.81 7.80
C GLY A 32 2.01 -6.08 6.71
N CYS A 33 2.68 -5.18 5.99
CA CYS A 33 2.07 -4.46 4.87
C CYS A 33 1.64 -5.40 3.75
N ARG A 34 2.45 -6.43 3.43
CA ARG A 34 2.07 -7.47 2.46
C ARG A 34 0.81 -8.22 2.89
N LYS A 35 0.68 -8.56 4.19
CA LYS A 35 -0.52 -9.20 4.72
C LYS A 35 -1.77 -8.33 4.58
N LEU A 36 -1.64 -7.03 4.84
CA LEU A 36 -2.73 -6.09 4.60
C LEU A 36 -3.09 -5.99 3.11
N ILE A 37 -2.10 -5.87 2.23
CA ILE A 37 -2.33 -5.81 0.78
C ILE A 37 -3.00 -7.09 0.28
N GLU A 38 -2.54 -8.27 0.72
CA GLU A 38 -3.15 -9.57 0.39
C GLU A 38 -4.63 -9.61 0.79
N LEU A 39 -4.96 -9.10 1.98
CA LEU A 39 -6.32 -8.99 2.47
C LEU A 39 -7.14 -8.01 1.64
N LEU A 40 -6.69 -6.76 1.48
CA LEU A 40 -7.42 -5.69 0.79
C LEU A 40 -7.58 -5.94 -0.73
N ALA A 41 -6.64 -6.66 -1.34
CA ALA A 41 -6.73 -7.07 -2.73
C ALA A 41 -7.83 -8.13 -2.96
N GLY A 42 -8.32 -8.79 -1.91
CA GLY A 42 -9.47 -9.68 -1.96
C GLY A 42 -9.26 -10.96 -2.79
N PRO A 43 -10.36 -11.68 -3.09
CA PRO A 43 -11.77 -11.32 -2.84
C PRO A 43 -12.18 -11.31 -1.36
N LEU A 44 -12.99 -10.32 -0.96
CA LEU A 44 -13.50 -10.20 0.42
C LEU A 44 -14.83 -10.95 0.65
N LYS A 45 -15.56 -11.34 -0.40
CA LYS A 45 -16.96 -11.82 -0.35
C LYS A 45 -17.25 -12.89 0.71
N ASN A 46 -16.33 -13.80 0.97
CA ASN A 46 -16.55 -14.93 1.88
C ASN A 46 -15.80 -14.80 3.22
N ASN A 47 -15.26 -13.61 3.52
CA ASN A 47 -14.48 -13.38 4.73
C ASN A 47 -15.00 -12.14 5.48
N ASN A 48 -15.83 -12.37 6.50
CA ASN A 48 -16.43 -11.30 7.31
C ASN A 48 -15.38 -10.38 7.94
N HIS A 49 -14.25 -10.95 8.36
CA HIS A 49 -13.13 -10.20 8.92
C HIS A 49 -12.53 -9.25 7.89
N ALA A 50 -12.22 -9.79 6.71
CA ALA A 50 -11.66 -9.02 5.61
C ALA A 50 -12.63 -7.94 5.09
N GLN A 51 -13.95 -8.21 5.11
CA GLN A 51 -14.97 -7.21 4.79
C GLN A 51 -15.04 -6.06 5.79
N LYS A 52 -14.85 -6.32 7.10
CA LYS A 52 -14.80 -5.25 8.12
C LYS A 52 -13.61 -4.34 7.86
N ILE A 53 -12.43 -4.93 7.69
CA ILE A 53 -11.19 -4.19 7.38
C ILE A 53 -11.33 -3.42 6.05
N GLY A 54 -11.82 -4.08 5.00
CA GLY A 54 -12.03 -3.44 3.69
C GLY A 54 -13.01 -2.28 3.74
N ARG A 55 -14.14 -2.41 4.47
CA ARG A 55 -15.09 -1.30 4.66
C ARG A 55 -14.43 -0.12 5.37
N HIS A 56 -13.70 -0.39 6.45
CA HIS A 56 -13.02 0.66 7.19
C HIS A 56 -11.94 1.37 6.35
N PHE A 57 -11.20 0.61 5.53
CA PHE A 57 -10.24 1.17 4.58
C PHE A 57 -10.93 2.07 3.54
N ALA A 58 -12.05 1.62 2.96
CA ALA A 58 -12.81 2.37 1.95
C ALA A 58 -13.46 3.65 2.46
N GLN A 59 -13.76 3.72 3.77
CA GLN A 59 -14.24 4.94 4.40
C GLN A 59 -13.17 6.04 4.48
N THR A 60 -11.89 5.66 4.37
CA THR A 60 -10.75 6.57 4.62
C THR A 60 -9.90 6.82 3.37
N ASP A 61 -9.78 5.85 2.47
CA ASP A 61 -9.09 6.02 1.19
C ASP A 61 -10.11 6.17 0.05
N LYS A 62 -10.17 7.37 -0.54
CA LYS A 62 -11.08 7.70 -1.65
C LYS A 62 -10.84 6.83 -2.88
N ASP A 63 -9.60 6.41 -3.10
CA ASP A 63 -9.29 5.64 -4.30
C ASP A 63 -9.76 4.19 -4.14
N TYR A 64 -9.91 3.68 -2.91
CA TYR A 64 -10.17 2.26 -2.65
C TYR A 64 -11.63 1.87 -2.88
N ASN A 65 -11.87 1.32 -4.07
CA ASN A 65 -13.14 0.73 -4.47
C ASN A 65 -13.47 -0.59 -3.73
N TYR A 66 -14.25 -0.49 -2.66
CA TYR A 66 -14.73 -1.65 -1.90
C TYR A 66 -15.53 -2.66 -2.73
N ALA A 67 -16.35 -2.21 -3.69
CA ALA A 67 -17.12 -3.12 -4.55
C ALA A 67 -16.19 -3.99 -5.41
N ARG A 68 -15.10 -3.42 -5.93
CA ARG A 68 -14.03 -4.16 -6.61
C ARG A 68 -13.31 -5.11 -5.65
N ALA A 69 -13.07 -4.72 -4.40
CA ALA A 69 -12.46 -5.59 -3.40
C ALA A 69 -13.29 -6.86 -3.10
N MET A 70 -14.62 -6.75 -3.11
CA MET A 70 -15.52 -7.88 -2.86
C MET A 70 -15.28 -9.03 -3.84
N ILE A 71 -15.05 -8.72 -5.11
CA ILE A 71 -14.74 -9.68 -6.18
C ILE A 71 -13.22 -9.91 -6.37
N GLY A 72 -12.39 -9.03 -5.81
CA GLY A 72 -10.94 -9.05 -5.83
C GLY A 72 -10.33 -8.11 -6.86
N TYR A 73 -9.27 -7.39 -6.46
CA TYR A 73 -8.40 -6.57 -7.31
C TYR A 73 -7.42 -7.39 -8.17
N GLN A 74 -7.58 -8.72 -8.18
CA GLN A 74 -6.67 -9.62 -8.88
C GLN A 74 -6.74 -9.34 -10.39
N CYS A 75 -5.62 -8.88 -10.95
CA CYS A 75 -5.38 -8.99 -12.38
C CYS A 75 -5.25 -10.49 -12.69
N ARG A 76 -6.36 -11.13 -13.05
CA ARG A 76 -6.35 -12.50 -13.55
C ARG A 76 -5.75 -12.46 -14.94
N VAL A 77 -4.66 -13.20 -15.16
CA VAL A 77 -4.24 -13.52 -16.52
C VAL A 77 -5.19 -14.61 -17.00
N TYR A 78 -5.89 -14.33 -18.09
CA TYR A 78 -6.78 -15.28 -18.73
C TYR A 78 -6.09 -15.88 -19.94
N GLU A 79 -6.11 -17.20 -20.04
CA GLU A 79 -5.72 -17.95 -21.25
C GLU A 79 -6.92 -18.80 -21.61
N ASN A 80 -7.40 -18.69 -22.85
CA ASN A 80 -8.62 -19.34 -23.31
C ASN A 80 -9.82 -19.10 -22.37
N ALA A 81 -10.02 -17.84 -21.95
CA ALA A 81 -11.07 -17.41 -21.01
C ALA A 81 -11.02 -18.05 -19.60
N ARG A 82 -9.96 -18.78 -19.25
CA ARG A 82 -9.76 -19.35 -17.91
C ARG A 82 -8.71 -18.55 -17.14
N PRO A 83 -8.96 -18.22 -15.86
CA PRO A 83 -7.97 -17.54 -15.05
C PRO A 83 -6.83 -18.50 -14.70
N VAL A 84 -5.64 -18.27 -15.25
CA VAL A 84 -4.50 -19.20 -15.14
C VAL A 84 -3.53 -18.79 -14.04
N LYS A 85 -3.44 -17.49 -13.75
CA LYS A 85 -2.47 -16.97 -12.78
C LYS A 85 -3.05 -15.81 -11.98
N LYS A 86 -2.90 -15.89 -10.66
CA LYS A 86 -3.05 -14.74 -9.77
C LYS A 86 -1.79 -13.88 -9.92
N THR A 87 -1.93 -12.67 -10.44
CA THR A 87 -0.84 -11.69 -10.42
C THR A 87 -1.02 -10.71 -9.27
N ALA A 88 0.10 -10.16 -8.79
CA ALA A 88 0.06 -9.12 -7.78
C ALA A 88 -0.78 -7.93 -8.29
N SER A 89 -1.63 -7.38 -7.42
CA SER A 89 -2.42 -6.21 -7.79
C SER A 89 -1.50 -5.04 -8.16
N ASN A 90 -1.82 -4.32 -9.24
CA ASN A 90 -1.16 -3.04 -9.56
C ASN A 90 -1.67 -1.89 -8.69
N TYR A 91 -2.77 -2.13 -7.98
CA TYR A 91 -3.48 -1.13 -7.20
C TYR A 91 -2.82 -0.86 -5.84
N PHE A 92 -1.94 -1.75 -5.37
CA PHE A 92 -1.28 -1.60 -4.07
C PHE A 92 0.24 -1.65 -4.23
N ARG A 93 0.95 -0.73 -3.59
CA ARG A 93 2.41 -0.74 -3.49
C ARG A 93 2.83 -0.37 -2.07
N PHE A 94 3.86 -1.06 -1.58
CA PHE A 94 4.51 -0.72 -0.33
C PHE A 94 5.90 -0.17 -0.64
N ILE A 95 6.22 1.01 -0.09
CA ILE A 95 7.52 1.65 -0.26
C ILE A 95 8.13 1.95 1.11
N ASN A 96 9.38 1.54 1.28
CA ASN A 96 10.24 2.02 2.36
C ASN A 96 11.19 3.07 1.77
N LYS A 97 11.18 4.28 2.34
CA LYS A 97 12.05 5.39 1.91
C LYS A 97 12.46 6.22 3.12
N GLN A 98 13.76 6.44 3.27
CA GLN A 98 14.33 7.27 4.35
C GLN A 98 13.85 6.86 5.76
N GLY A 99 13.79 5.56 6.03
CA GLY A 99 13.34 5.03 7.33
C GLY A 99 11.83 5.15 7.57
N ARG A 100 11.05 5.67 6.61
CA ARG A 100 9.59 5.76 6.67
C ARG A 100 8.95 4.74 5.73
N ASN A 101 7.81 4.22 6.15
CA ASN A 101 7.07 3.18 5.45
C ASN A 101 5.77 3.78 4.91
N PHE A 102 5.44 3.49 3.65
CA PHE A 102 4.25 4.02 2.99
C PHE A 102 3.49 2.90 2.29
N LEU A 103 2.17 2.90 2.47
CA LEU A 103 1.23 2.19 1.61
C LEU A 103 0.73 3.18 0.57
N ILE A 104 0.85 2.78 -0.70
CA ILE A 104 0.39 3.53 -1.85
C ILE A 104 -0.70 2.72 -2.53
N THR A 105 -1.83 3.36 -2.82
CA THR A 105 -3.02 2.79 -3.43
C THR A 105 -3.40 3.55 -4.70
N GLY A 106 -4.36 3.02 -5.46
CA GLY A 106 -5.00 3.80 -6.52
C GLY A 106 -4.09 4.12 -7.72
N PRO A 107 -4.39 5.23 -8.41
CA PRO A 107 -3.62 5.67 -9.58
C PRO A 107 -2.11 5.81 -9.31
N GLN A 108 -1.73 6.22 -8.10
CA GLN A 108 -0.33 6.38 -7.71
C GLN A 108 0.40 5.03 -7.66
N ALA A 109 -0.27 3.98 -7.15
CA ALA A 109 0.27 2.63 -7.15
C ALA A 109 0.40 2.07 -8.58
N GLU A 110 -0.54 2.40 -9.47
CA GLU A 110 -0.53 1.97 -10.87
C GLU A 110 0.61 2.63 -11.67
N ILE A 111 0.88 3.92 -11.45
CA ILE A 111 2.03 4.61 -12.03
C ILE A 111 3.34 3.93 -11.58
N LEU A 112 3.47 3.65 -10.28
CA LEU A 112 4.64 2.93 -9.76
C LEU A 112 4.71 1.49 -10.27
N ALA A 113 3.58 0.84 -10.53
CA ALA A 113 3.56 -0.48 -11.15
C ALA A 113 4.13 -0.45 -12.56
N GLN A 114 3.77 0.55 -13.37
CA GLN A 114 4.27 0.72 -14.73
C GLN A 114 5.77 1.05 -14.74
N ALA A 115 6.20 2.04 -13.94
CA ALA A 115 7.61 2.38 -13.81
C ALA A 115 8.45 1.19 -13.28
N GLY A 116 7.88 0.41 -12.36
CA GLY A 116 8.50 -0.82 -11.83
C GLY A 116 8.63 -1.94 -12.87
N LYS A 117 7.69 -2.06 -13.82
CA LYS A 117 7.81 -3.00 -14.95
C LYS A 117 9.00 -2.63 -15.85
N ALA A 118 9.14 -1.36 -16.21
CA ALA A 118 10.27 -0.89 -17.01
C ALA A 118 11.61 -1.16 -16.30
N LEU A 119 11.69 -0.90 -14.99
CA LEU A 119 12.86 -1.25 -14.17
C LEU A 119 13.13 -2.76 -14.14
N GLY A 120 12.08 -3.58 -14.06
CA GLY A 120 12.19 -5.04 -14.10
C GLY A 120 12.79 -5.55 -15.41
N LEU A 121 12.33 -5.02 -16.55
CA LEU A 121 12.88 -5.33 -17.87
C LEU A 121 14.35 -4.92 -17.98
N ALA A 122 14.70 -3.71 -17.55
CA ALA A 122 16.09 -3.23 -17.57
C ALA A 122 17.00 -4.09 -16.68
N LYS A 123 16.54 -4.50 -15.48
CA LYS A 123 17.27 -5.44 -14.62
C LYS A 123 17.47 -6.80 -15.27
N SER A 124 16.44 -7.32 -15.95
CA SER A 124 16.53 -8.59 -16.65
C SER A 124 17.57 -8.53 -17.76
N ALA A 125 17.53 -7.49 -18.59
CA ALA A 125 18.50 -7.29 -19.67
C ALA A 125 19.93 -7.13 -19.13
N ALA A 126 20.12 -6.31 -18.09
CA ALA A 126 21.40 -6.13 -17.40
C ALA A 126 21.98 -7.43 -16.83
N ASN A 127 21.13 -8.29 -16.26
CA ASN A 127 21.55 -9.60 -15.76
C ASN A 127 21.97 -10.54 -16.90
N MET A 128 21.25 -10.52 -18.03
CA MET A 128 21.59 -11.34 -19.21
C MET A 128 22.91 -10.92 -19.86
N THR A 129 23.23 -9.62 -19.84
CA THR A 129 24.47 -9.08 -20.42
C THR A 129 25.62 -8.98 -19.42
N ALA A 130 25.42 -9.44 -18.17
CA ALA A 130 26.33 -9.24 -17.04
C ALA A 130 26.73 -7.78 -16.77
N SER A 131 26.03 -6.81 -17.36
CA SER A 131 26.29 -5.38 -17.19
C SER A 131 25.49 -4.84 -16.03
N LYS A 132 26.13 -4.68 -14.87
CA LYS A 132 25.48 -4.20 -13.64
C LYS A 132 25.17 -2.70 -13.65
N ASP A 133 25.65 -1.97 -14.66
CA ASP A 133 25.58 -0.51 -14.72
C ASP A 133 25.35 0.03 -16.15
N SER A 134 24.38 -0.56 -16.86
CA SER A 134 23.97 -0.03 -18.17
C SER A 134 23.23 1.30 -18.04
N PHE A 135 23.30 2.12 -19.10
CA PHE A 135 22.60 3.40 -19.18
C PHE A 135 21.08 3.24 -18.97
N GLU A 136 20.49 2.19 -19.54
CA GLU A 136 19.07 1.85 -19.40
C GLU A 136 18.72 1.49 -17.97
N LEU A 137 19.57 0.71 -17.29
CA LEU A 137 19.36 0.34 -15.91
C LEU A 137 19.47 1.56 -14.99
N PHE A 138 20.46 2.44 -15.22
CA PHE A 138 20.59 3.69 -14.49
C PHE A 138 19.35 4.59 -14.66
N THR A 139 18.93 4.82 -15.91
CA THR A 139 17.78 5.66 -16.24
C THR A 139 16.49 5.10 -15.65
N ALA A 140 16.27 3.78 -15.72
CA ALA A 140 15.10 3.15 -15.13
C ALA A 140 15.08 3.24 -13.60
N LYS A 141 16.24 3.07 -12.93
CA LYS A 141 16.37 3.26 -11.47
C LYS A 141 16.05 4.71 -11.08
N LYS A 142 16.61 5.67 -11.80
CA LYS A 142 16.41 7.10 -11.56
C LYS A 142 14.93 7.47 -11.72
N ASN A 143 14.31 7.12 -12.84
CA ASN A 143 12.90 7.39 -13.10
C ASN A 143 11.98 6.78 -12.02
N TYR A 144 12.24 5.53 -11.61
CA TYR A 144 11.48 4.90 -10.53
C TYR A 144 11.64 5.64 -9.19
N SER A 145 12.86 6.06 -8.85
CA SER A 145 13.12 6.85 -7.65
C SER A 145 12.46 8.23 -7.71
N ASP A 146 12.45 8.89 -8.87
CA ASP A 146 11.85 10.20 -9.07
C ASP A 146 10.33 10.14 -8.88
N TRP A 147 9.67 9.10 -9.41
CA TRP A 147 8.25 8.85 -9.14
C TRP A 147 7.97 8.61 -7.66
N ILE A 148 8.77 7.78 -6.99
CA ILE A 148 8.62 7.56 -5.54
C ILE A 148 8.72 8.89 -4.78
N ASN A 149 9.75 9.69 -5.08
CA ASN A 149 9.98 10.96 -4.41
C ASN A 149 8.80 11.92 -4.66
N LYS A 150 8.34 12.07 -5.90
CA LYS A 150 7.21 12.92 -6.28
C LYS A 150 5.92 12.52 -5.56
N ILE A 151 5.63 11.23 -5.46
CA ILE A 151 4.42 10.71 -4.82
C ILE A 151 4.48 10.92 -3.30
N ILE A 152 5.59 10.54 -2.65
CA ILE A 152 5.73 10.63 -1.20
C ILE A 152 5.84 12.10 -0.74
N SER A 153 6.49 12.97 -1.51
CA SER A 153 6.62 14.39 -1.14
C SER A 153 5.30 15.15 -1.23
N ASN A 154 4.35 14.68 -2.06
CA ASN A 154 3.06 15.31 -2.21
C ASN A 154 2.21 15.14 -0.93
N ARG A 155 2.05 16.23 -0.19
CA ARG A 155 1.27 16.26 1.06
C ARG A 155 -0.24 16.13 0.83
N VAL A 156 -0.75 16.61 -0.31
CA VAL A 156 -2.18 16.55 -0.64
C VAL A 156 -2.66 15.10 -0.68
N LEU A 157 -1.85 14.19 -1.23
CA LEU A 157 -2.15 12.75 -1.29
C LEU A 157 -2.25 12.08 0.10
N ARG A 158 -1.69 12.72 1.13
CA ARG A 158 -1.53 12.19 2.50
C ARG A 158 -2.40 12.88 3.54
N MET A 159 -3.10 13.94 3.15
CA MET A 159 -3.89 14.76 4.05
C MET A 159 -5.34 14.28 4.11
N ARG A 160 -5.89 14.24 5.32
CA ARG A 160 -7.33 14.16 5.54
C ARG A 160 -7.92 15.53 5.22
N GLU A 161 -8.47 15.69 4.02
CA GLU A 161 -9.00 16.98 3.57
C GLU A 161 -10.29 17.37 4.31
N GLY A 162 -10.27 18.56 4.90
CA GLY A 162 -11.44 19.39 5.18
C GLY A 162 -11.37 20.66 4.31
N TYR A 163 -12.51 21.27 4.03
CA TYR A 163 -12.57 22.56 3.33
C TYR A 163 -12.90 23.64 4.35
N ASP A 164 -11.99 24.60 4.53
CA ASP A 164 -12.28 25.79 5.31
C ASP A 164 -13.03 26.79 4.40
N SER A 165 -14.33 26.96 4.66
CA SER A 165 -15.19 27.85 3.89
C SER A 165 -14.86 29.33 4.07
N ALA A 166 -14.24 29.72 5.20
CA ALA A 166 -13.87 31.10 5.48
C ALA A 166 -12.59 31.50 4.74
N THR A 167 -11.59 30.60 4.69
CA THR A 167 -10.30 30.88 4.03
C THR A 167 -10.21 30.34 2.60
N ARG A 168 -11.21 29.56 2.15
CA ARG A 168 -11.23 28.83 0.88
C ARG A 168 -10.00 27.94 0.66
N LYS A 169 -9.45 27.38 1.75
CA LYS A 169 -8.27 26.52 1.71
C LYS A 169 -8.62 25.11 2.15
N ASN A 170 -7.96 24.13 1.53
CA ASN A 170 -7.96 22.77 2.05
C ASN A 170 -7.15 22.76 3.34
N THR A 171 -7.80 22.39 4.43
CA THR A 171 -7.18 22.18 5.74
C THR A 171 -7.15 20.69 6.02
N GLY A 172 -6.20 20.22 6.82
CA GLY A 172 -6.11 18.78 7.08
C GLY A 172 -4.85 18.39 7.82
N ASN A 173 -4.93 17.27 8.54
CA ASN A 173 -3.78 16.65 9.15
C ASN A 173 -3.31 15.50 8.26
N GLU A 174 -2.00 15.26 8.21
CA GLU A 174 -1.49 14.01 7.62
C GLU A 174 -2.11 12.82 8.36
N THR A 175 -2.38 11.72 7.67
CA THR A 175 -2.94 10.51 8.27
C THR A 175 -1.85 9.44 8.39
N VAL A 176 -1.90 8.61 9.43
CA VAL A 176 -1.08 7.40 9.59
C VAL A 176 -2.00 6.21 9.67
N LEU A 177 -1.62 5.13 8.99
CA LEU A 177 -2.28 3.84 9.05
C LEU A 177 -1.52 2.93 10.03
N ASP A 178 -2.18 2.58 11.13
CA ASP A 178 -1.71 1.57 12.07
C ASP A 178 -2.26 0.21 11.62
N ILE A 179 -1.36 -0.76 11.40
CA ILE A 179 -1.69 -2.13 11.02
C ILE A 179 -1.45 -3.03 12.21
N PHE A 180 -2.50 -3.62 12.76
CA PHE A 180 -2.42 -4.53 13.89
C PHE A 180 -2.42 -5.97 13.40
N LEU A 181 -1.38 -6.71 13.76
CA LEU A 181 -1.17 -8.09 13.40
C LEU A 181 -1.19 -8.96 14.65
N LYS A 182 -1.82 -10.12 14.53
CA LYS A 182 -1.71 -11.21 15.50
C LYS A 182 -0.79 -12.28 14.94
N SER A 183 0.09 -12.81 15.78
CA SER A 183 0.96 -13.92 15.41
C SER A 183 0.55 -15.25 16.03
N ASN A 184 1.09 -16.35 15.50
CA ASN A 184 1.00 -17.66 16.14
C ASN A 184 2.05 -17.87 17.24
N GLN A 185 2.75 -16.81 17.67
CA GLN A 185 3.77 -16.79 18.73
C GLN A 185 5.00 -17.70 18.50
N LYS A 186 5.15 -18.28 17.30
CA LYS A 186 6.30 -19.13 16.95
C LYS A 186 7.51 -18.28 16.52
N TYR A 187 7.87 -17.28 17.33
CA TYR A 187 8.95 -16.33 17.02
C TYR A 187 10.28 -17.02 16.70
N GLY A 188 11.00 -16.50 15.70
CA GLY A 188 12.28 -17.07 15.25
C GLY A 188 12.18 -18.41 14.50
N LYS A 189 10.99 -19.03 14.41
CA LYS A 189 10.78 -20.29 13.72
C LYS A 189 10.31 -20.06 12.28
N LYS A 190 10.67 -20.97 11.37
CA LYS A 190 10.16 -21.00 9.99
C LYS A 190 8.62 -21.09 9.91
N THR A 191 8.00 -21.57 10.98
CA THR A 191 6.53 -21.70 11.11
C THR A 191 5.85 -20.45 11.67
N PHE A 192 6.58 -19.35 11.88
CA PHE A 192 6.02 -18.07 12.28
C PHE A 192 5.00 -17.59 11.24
N LYS A 193 3.78 -17.29 11.69
CA LYS A 193 2.70 -16.77 10.84
C LYS A 193 2.10 -15.53 11.50
N MET A 194 1.68 -14.58 10.67
CA MET A 194 0.99 -13.36 11.07
C MET A 194 -0.27 -13.19 10.23
N GLU A 195 -1.30 -12.65 10.85
CA GLU A 195 -2.57 -12.32 10.23
C GLU A 195 -2.99 -10.91 10.64
N VAL A 196 -3.68 -10.20 9.75
CA VAL A 196 -4.20 -8.86 10.06
C VAL A 196 -5.37 -9.00 11.01
N GLU A 197 -5.24 -8.43 12.20
CA GLU A 197 -6.31 -8.36 13.19
C GLU A 197 -7.17 -7.13 12.93
N THR A 198 -6.60 -5.94 12.80
CA THR A 198 -7.37 -4.74 12.46
C THR A 198 -6.47 -3.68 11.86
N ILE A 199 -7.08 -2.60 11.41
CA ILE A 199 -6.40 -1.37 11.00
C ILE A 199 -7.03 -0.18 11.71
N ASP A 200 -6.26 0.89 11.87
CA ASP A 200 -6.75 2.17 12.38
C ASP A 200 -6.07 3.33 11.66
N PHE A 201 -6.79 4.43 11.49
CA PHE A 201 -6.30 5.63 10.84
C PHE A 201 -6.26 6.79 11.83
N LYS A 202 -5.06 7.32 12.08
CA LYS A 202 -4.83 8.38 13.07
C LYS A 202 -4.29 9.66 12.42
N PRO A 203 -4.61 10.85 12.95
CA PRO A 203 -3.89 12.07 12.58
C PRO A 203 -2.41 11.95 12.96
N TYR A 204 -1.52 12.36 12.06
CA TYR A 204 -0.10 12.47 12.31
C TYR A 204 0.16 13.47 13.46
N GLY A 205 0.92 13.06 14.48
CA GLY A 205 1.31 13.94 15.59
C GLY A 205 0.35 13.98 16.79
N LYS A 206 -0.68 13.13 16.85
CA LYS A 206 -1.45 12.89 18.08
C LYS A 206 -1.26 11.44 18.52
N ASN A 207 -0.67 11.26 19.71
CA ASN A 207 -0.61 9.99 20.42
C ASN A 207 -1.93 9.74 21.14
#